data_AF-A0A1G8P5Q8-F1
#
_entry.id   AF-A0A1G8P5Q8-F1
#
_cell.length_a   1.000
_cell.length_b   1.000
_cell.length_c   1.000
_cell.angle_alpha   90.00
_cell.angle_beta   90.00
_cell.angle_gamma   90.00
#
_symmetry.space_group_name_H-M   'P 1'
#
loop_
_entity.id
_entity.type
_entity.pdbx_description
1 polymer ?
#
loop_
_entity_poly.entity_id
_entity_poly.type
_entity_poly.pdbx_seq_one_letter_code
_entity_poly.pdbx_strand_id
1 'polypeptide(L)' 'MIYKIPIPVFYVVLTKGSRDRGRLFKQYVQGYIKMNHPEMEFKKIEGMYAICERRE' A
#
# COMPACT_ATOMS: atom_id res chain seq x y z
N MET A 1 6.52 15.71 -5.09
CA MET A 1 7.19 15.38 -3.80
C MET A 1 6.87 13.93 -3.44
N ILE A 2 7.86 13.15 -3.01
CA ILE A 2 7.68 11.73 -2.68
C ILE A 2 7.38 11.59 -1.18
N TYR A 3 6.36 10.80 -0.86
CA TYR A 3 5.91 10.50 0.50
C TYR A 3 6.05 9.00 0.79
N LYS A 4 6.46 8.67 2.01
CA LYS A 4 6.52 7.30 2.52
C LYS A 4 5.41 7.10 3.54
N ILE A 5 4.37 6.35 3.19
CA ILE A 5 3.26 6.05 4.08
C ILE A 5 3.48 4.67 4.71
N PRO A 6 3.47 4.54 6.06
CA PRO A 6 3.60 3.24 6.70
C PRO A 6 2.40 2.35 6.37
N ILE A 7 2.67 1.09 6.02
CA ILE A 7 1.65 0.10 5.74
C ILE A 7 1.26 -0.60 7.04
N PRO A 8 -0.04 -0.69 7.37
CA PRO A 8 -0.50 -1.45 8.53
C PRO A 8 -0.04 -2.91 8.50
N VAL A 9 0.59 -3.36 9.60
CA VAL A 9 1.14 -4.73 9.72
C VAL A 9 0.09 -5.81 9.52
N PHE A 10 -1.18 -5.54 9.84
CA PHE A 10 -2.26 -6.52 9.71
C PHE A 10 -2.46 -6.99 8.25
N TYR A 11 -2.14 -6.17 7.24
CA TYR A 11 -2.21 -6.59 5.83
C TYR A 11 -1.21 -7.70 5.48
N VAL A 12 -0.10 -7.80 6.22
CA VAL A 12 0.87 -8.90 6.07
C VAL A 12 0.25 -10.22 6.55
N VAL A 13 -0.57 -10.15 7.60
CA VAL A 13 -1.26 -11.30 8.21
C VAL A 13 -2.45 -11.72 7.34
N LEU A 14 -3.26 -10.78 6.85
CA LEU A 14 -4.40 -11.08 5.99
C LEU A 14 -4.03 -11.78 4.68
N THR A 15 -2.79 -11.62 4.24
CA THR A 15 -2.29 -12.25 3.01
C THR A 15 -1.48 -13.52 3.26
N LYS A 16 -1.35 -13.93 4.54
CA LYS A 16 -0.63 -15.15 4.93
C LYS A 16 -1.35 -16.38 4.38
N GLY A 17 -0.61 -17.30 3.78
CA GLY A 17 -1.14 -18.56 3.22
C GLY A 17 -1.79 -18.43 1.84
N SER A 18 -1.95 -17.20 1.31
CA SER A 18 -2.41 -17.02 -0.07
C SER A 18 -1.31 -17.38 -1.06
N ARG A 19 -1.67 -18.15 -2.10
CA ARG A 19 -0.77 -18.45 -3.24
C ARG A 19 -0.40 -17.19 -4.02
N ASP A 20 -1.27 -16.18 -4.02
CA ASP A 20 -1.08 -14.90 -4.72
C ASP A 20 -0.81 -13.74 -3.74
N ARG A 21 -0.07 -14.02 -2.66
CA ARG A 21 0.19 -13.08 -1.56
C ARG A 21 0.59 -11.68 -2.02
N GLY A 22 1.53 -11.59 -2.97
CA GLY A 22 2.04 -10.30 -3.46
C GLY A 22 0.96 -9.45 -4.14
N ARG A 23 0.12 -10.07 -4.98
CA ARG A 23 -0.99 -9.38 -5.65
C ARG A 23 -2.02 -8.90 -4.65
N LEU A 24 -2.43 -9.77 -3.73
CA LEU A 24 -3.43 -9.45 -2.71
C LEU A 24 -2.94 -8.35 -1.76
N PHE A 25 -1.67 -8.42 -1.35
CA PHE A 25 -1.04 -7.40 -0.50
C PHE A 25 -1.02 -6.04 -1.20
N LYS A 26 -0.61 -6.00 -2.47
CA LYS A 26 -0.64 -4.77 -3.28
C LYS A 26 -2.05 -4.18 -3.39
N GLN A 27 -3.07 -5.02 -3.61
CA GLN A 27 -4.46 -4.56 -3.67
C GLN A 27 -4.93 -3.93 -2.36
N TYR A 28 -4.62 -4.55 -1.21
CA TYR A 28 -4.95 -3.97 0.09
C TYR A 28 -4.26 -2.64 0.33
N VAL A 29 -2.97 -2.54 0.01
CA VAL A 29 -2.21 -1.28 0.14
C VAL A 29 -2.80 -0.21 -0.78
N GLN A 30 -3.11 -0.53 -2.03
CA GLN A 30 -3.74 0.42 -2.96
C GLN A 30 -5.09 0.93 -2.44
N GLY A 31 -5.93 0.03 -1.91
CA GLY A 31 -7.21 0.40 -1.30
C GLY A 31 -7.04 1.28 -0.06
N TYR A 32 -6.08 0.94 0.81
CA TYR A 32 -5.72 1.72 1.98
C TYR A 32 -5.33 3.15 1.63
N ILE A 33 -4.41 3.31 0.67
CA ILE A 33 -3.96 4.64 0.22
C ILE A 33 -5.11 5.41 -0.41
N LYS A 34 -5.89 4.79 -1.31
CA LYS A 34 -7.03 5.46 -1.96
C LYS A 34 -8.07 5.97 -0.96
N MET A 35 -8.30 5.23 0.14
CA MET A 35 -9.32 5.58 1.14
C MET A 35 -8.83 6.60 2.18
N ASN A 36 -7.57 6.51 2.60
CA ASN A 36 -7.03 7.33 3.70
C ASN A 36 -6.23 8.54 3.20
N HIS A 37 -5.72 8.49 1.97
CA HIS A 37 -4.88 9.52 1.34
C HIS A 37 -5.33 9.75 -0.11
N PRO A 38 -6.59 10.19 -0.34
CA PRO A 38 -7.16 10.32 -1.69
C PRO A 38 -6.41 11.31 -2.59
N GLU A 39 -5.70 12.27 -2.00
CA GLU A 39 -4.81 13.23 -2.68
C GLU A 39 -3.49 12.61 -3.14
N MET A 40 -3.22 11.35 -2.80
CA MET A 40 -1.98 10.66 -3.11
C MET A 40 -2.16 9.59 -4.18
N GLU A 41 -1.15 9.47 -5.03
CA GLU A 41 -1.01 8.43 -6.03
C GLU A 41 -0.01 7.38 -5.54
N PHE A 42 -0.47 6.13 -5.41
CA PHE A 42 0.39 5.00 -5.08
C PHE A 42 1.31 4.65 -6.25
N LYS A 43 2.62 4.60 -6.00
CA LYS A 43 3.62 4.23 -7.02
C LYS A 43 4.17 2.82 -6.82
N LYS A 44 4.69 2.51 -5.63
CA LYS A 44 5.27 1.20 -5.30
C LYS A 44 5.23 0.90 -3.81
N ILE A 45 5.51 -0.35 -3.46
CA ILE A 45 5.78 -0.78 -2.09
C ILE A 45 7.29 -0.93 -1.93
N GLU A 46 7.84 -0.44 -0.83
CA GLU A 46 9.24 -0.60 -0.45
C GLU A 46 9.29 -1.03 1.03
N GLY A 47 9.52 -2.31 1.27
CA GLY A 47 9.38 -2.91 2.61
C GLY A 47 7.96 -2.76 3.16
N MET A 48 7.84 -2.12 4.32
CA MET A 48 6.56 -1.82 4.99
C MET A 48 6.07 -0.39 4.72
N TYR A 49 6.51 0.23 3.63
CA TYR A 49 6.07 1.55 3.22
C TYR A 49 5.45 1.53 1.82
N ALA A 50 4.37 2.29 1.66
CA ALA A 50 3.83 2.68 0.36
C ALA A 50 4.52 3.98 -0.05
N ILE A 51 5.17 3.95 -1.22
CA ILE A 51 5.77 5.12 -1.83
C ILE A 51 4.71 5.79 -2.68
N CYS A 52 4.41 7.03 -2.35
CA CYS A 52 3.32 7.81 -2.93
C CYS A 52 3.81 9.17 -3.41
N GLU A 53 3.11 9.73 -4.39
CA GLU A 53 3.29 11.11 -4.82
C GLU A 53 1.96 11.86 -4.64
N ARG A 54 2.01 13.14 -4.28
CA ARG A 54 0.79 13.96 -4.23
C ARG A 54 0.33 14.25 -5.66
N ARG A 55 -0.96 14.06 -5.93
CA ARG A 55 -1.60 14.48 -7.18
C ARG A 55 -1.64 16.00 -7.21
N GLU A 56 -1.07 16.58 -8.25
CA GLU A 56 -1.22 18.01 -8.56
C GLU A 56 -2.63 18.32 -9.06
#